data_AF-A0AAP2Z0P5-F1
#
_entry.id   AF-A0AAP2Z0P5-F1
#
_cell.length_a   1.000
_cell.length_b   1.000
_cell.length_c   1.000
_cell.angle_alpha   90.00
_cell.angle_beta   90.00
_cell.angle_gamma   90.00
#
_symmetry.space_group_name_H-M   'P 1'
#
loop_
_entity.id
_entity.type
_entity.pdbx_description
1 polymer ?
#
loop_
_entity_poly.entity_id
_entity_poly.type
_entity_poly.pdbx_seq_one_letter_code
_entity_poly.pdbx_strand_id
1 'polypeptide(L)'
;MTASDSRSRRERNREADDSSGFTRRRALAVLGSGLVAGHVATTASADGHEADVWEESGTWHAEAHGSQVYSGGDMFAAIQSAIDGLSSGRSSKETVIVWDGGSADGQITLPSYTVLDVRGTISHSGGTPVYADGAQAIEIPNYSVTGSPGMGMRLQRCSDVVLGNISVAGAGIGIRIDNAYETGNAVTTENVRLDFAYVEGTGSHGVETYGVDDIDIGTIQARDTGGCGLLLNDTSNATVDYVDAVRANEGGGYAGFRCANDAGPNVHVNRVRSIDCGRGVFTVSGSHGITIEEVYLEGNGGNLIQDTRNVEVNGGTVVDNGGEGFRIDSRSSNQHPHTRDVTIRNVGIYGHSYGVRETGPDTEHNAILDNDFCNNGTDVETYASSTTVSDNTYCEGEPGDDPGPADPDDIEDPDDPEPCEPSSIDPYLNVDGGDWQNTGEITIEAGSSVEFGPHPHDSGSWTWDGPGVSSSSREIVVTPTETSTYTATHTNECGETSTEEYVVHVEGGGDEDDGNEDGPQDLDGDGLYRDVDGNGEFGVNDVVTLFEDLEEPYVTDNPERFDFTGNGQVTVSDVVDLFEQL
;
A
#
# COMPACT_ATOMS: atom_id res chain seq x y z
N MET A 1 3.83 -61.01 -26.49
CA MET A 1 2.94 -60.56 -27.58
C MET A 1 1.53 -60.74 -27.09
N THR A 2 0.97 -59.70 -26.48
CA THR A 2 -0.31 -59.70 -25.76
C THR A 2 -1.30 -58.79 -26.47
N ALA A 3 -2.56 -59.23 -26.46
CA ALA A 3 -3.65 -58.73 -27.26
C ALA A 3 -4.14 -57.32 -26.87
N SER A 4 -4.77 -56.69 -27.87
CA SER A 4 -5.53 -55.46 -27.84
C SER A 4 -6.71 -55.47 -26.87
N ASP A 5 -6.99 -54.33 -26.23
CA ASP A 5 -8.37 -53.84 -26.19
C ASP A 5 -8.42 -52.30 -26.04
N SER A 6 -9.31 -51.72 -26.83
CA SER A 6 -9.60 -50.30 -27.00
C SER A 6 -10.53 -49.76 -25.92
N ARG A 7 -10.29 -48.56 -25.39
CA ARG A 7 -11.30 -47.81 -24.62
C ARG A 7 -11.31 -46.31 -24.94
N SER A 8 -12.33 -45.96 -25.73
CA SER A 8 -13.21 -44.79 -25.67
C SER A 8 -12.65 -43.42 -25.25
N ARG A 9 -12.52 -42.56 -26.27
CA ARG A 9 -12.62 -41.11 -26.22
C ARG A 9 -13.98 -40.71 -25.63
N ARG A 10 -13.99 -39.96 -24.51
CA ARG A 10 -15.15 -39.21 -24.03
C ARG A 10 -14.80 -37.73 -24.11
N GLU A 11 -15.38 -37.06 -25.10
CA GLU A 11 -15.53 -35.61 -25.12
C GLU A 11 -16.37 -35.19 -23.92
N ARG A 12 -15.90 -34.20 -23.18
CA ARG A 12 -16.71 -33.39 -22.28
C ARG A 12 -16.36 -31.94 -22.57
N ASN A 13 -17.29 -31.26 -23.24
CA ASN A 13 -17.40 -29.81 -23.21
C ASN A 13 -17.48 -29.36 -21.74
N ARG A 14 -16.61 -28.43 -21.37
CA ARG A 14 -16.87 -27.48 -20.29
C ARG A 14 -16.54 -26.11 -20.84
N GLU A 15 -17.58 -25.30 -20.96
CA GLU A 15 -17.50 -23.86 -21.13
C GLU A 15 -16.65 -23.26 -20.00
N ALA A 16 -15.86 -22.26 -20.37
CA ALA A 16 -15.10 -21.43 -19.46
C ALA A 16 -16.08 -20.59 -18.63
N ASP A 17 -15.92 -20.65 -17.31
CA ASP A 17 -16.55 -19.75 -16.37
C ASP A 17 -15.40 -18.94 -15.76
N ASP A 18 -15.39 -17.65 -16.10
CA ASP A 18 -14.42 -16.64 -15.71
C ASP A 18 -14.96 -16.01 -14.43
N SER A 19 -14.40 -16.41 -13.29
CA SER A 19 -14.66 -15.74 -12.01
C SER A 19 -13.39 -15.71 -11.17
N SER A 20 -12.88 -14.48 -11.04
CA SER A 20 -11.81 -14.04 -10.17
C SER A 20 -12.16 -14.33 -8.70
N GLY A 21 -11.49 -15.34 -8.15
CA GLY A 21 -11.63 -15.74 -6.75
C GLY A 21 -10.79 -14.89 -5.81
N PHE A 22 -11.28 -13.68 -5.45
CA PHE A 22 -10.79 -12.96 -4.28
C PHE A 22 -11.15 -13.74 -3.00
N THR A 23 -10.14 -14.27 -2.30
CA THR A 23 -10.32 -15.16 -1.15
C THR A 23 -10.41 -14.38 0.17
N ARG A 24 -11.64 -14.16 0.64
CA ARG A 24 -12.20 -14.16 2.04
C ARG A 24 -11.32 -13.99 3.32
N ARG A 25 -10.09 -13.49 3.32
CA ARG A 25 -9.23 -13.46 4.53
C ARG A 25 -8.79 -12.09 5.07
N ARG A 26 -9.19 -10.95 4.49
CA ARG A 26 -8.78 -9.61 4.97
C ARG A 26 -9.78 -8.88 5.90
N ALA A 27 -10.67 -9.58 6.61
CA ALA A 27 -11.71 -8.94 7.45
C ALA A 27 -11.50 -8.98 8.98
N LEU A 28 -10.31 -9.33 9.50
CA LEU A 28 -10.03 -9.26 10.94
C LEU A 28 -8.64 -8.70 11.20
N ALA A 29 -8.51 -7.37 11.30
CA ALA A 29 -7.31 -6.73 11.84
C ALA A 29 -7.50 -5.29 12.41
N VAL A 30 -8.69 -4.68 12.38
CA VAL A 30 -8.85 -3.23 12.68
C VAL A 30 -9.57 -2.92 14.01
N LEU A 31 -9.74 -3.87 14.93
CA LEU A 31 -10.45 -3.63 16.22
C LEU A 31 -9.55 -3.59 17.46
N GLY A 32 -8.26 -3.24 17.32
CA GLY A 32 -7.35 -3.13 18.47
C GLY A 32 -6.81 -1.72 18.68
N SER A 33 -7.27 -1.05 19.74
CA SER A 33 -6.76 0.23 20.33
C SER A 33 -7.35 1.51 19.71
N GLY A 34 -7.92 2.49 20.41
CA GLY A 34 -8.13 2.85 21.84
C GLY A 34 -9.32 3.85 21.92
N LEU A 35 -9.93 4.22 23.06
CA LEU A 35 -9.40 4.73 24.34
C LEU A 35 -10.30 4.32 25.53
N VAL A 36 -9.73 4.29 26.74
CA VAL A 36 -10.45 4.17 28.03
C VAL A 36 -10.04 5.30 28.97
N ALA A 37 -11.01 5.93 29.64
CA ALA A 37 -10.83 6.41 31.01
C ALA A 37 -12.17 6.40 31.78
N GLY A 38 -12.38 5.43 32.68
CA GLY A 38 -13.55 5.44 33.58
C GLY A 38 -13.89 4.14 34.33
N HIS A 39 -12.93 3.52 35.02
CA HIS A 39 -13.12 2.51 36.08
C HIS A 39 -14.32 1.54 35.97
N VAL A 40 -14.28 0.68 34.95
CA VAL A 40 -14.66 -0.73 35.09
C VAL A 40 -13.42 -1.52 34.72
N ALA A 41 -13.06 -2.54 35.50
CA ALA A 41 -11.94 -3.42 35.21
C ALA A 41 -12.25 -4.25 33.95
N THR A 42 -12.16 -3.61 32.79
CA THR A 42 -12.00 -4.26 31.50
C THR A 42 -10.51 -4.48 31.35
N THR A 43 -10.07 -5.73 31.54
CA THR A 43 -8.75 -6.16 31.08
C THR A 43 -8.60 -5.70 29.64
N ALA A 44 -7.69 -4.76 29.38
CA ALA A 44 -7.18 -4.51 28.04
C ALA A 44 -6.92 -5.86 27.40
N SER A 45 -7.33 -6.05 26.14
CA SER A 45 -6.76 -7.15 25.37
C SER A 45 -5.27 -6.89 25.35
N ALA A 46 -4.51 -7.62 26.16
CA ALA A 46 -3.06 -7.60 26.09
C ALA A 46 -2.69 -7.83 24.63
N ASP A 47 -1.67 -7.13 24.12
CA ASP A 47 -0.94 -7.59 22.94
C ASP A 47 -0.74 -9.10 23.14
N GLY A 48 -1.36 -9.97 22.36
CA GLY A 48 -1.23 -11.40 22.57
C GLY A 48 0.20 -11.80 22.23
N HIS A 49 1.06 -11.95 23.24
CA HIS A 49 2.44 -12.39 23.08
C HIS A 49 2.77 -13.49 24.06
N GLU A 50 3.65 -14.38 23.62
CA GLU A 50 4.10 -15.53 24.38
C GLU A 50 5.45 -15.28 25.04
N ALA A 51 6.23 -14.33 24.53
CA ALA A 51 7.51 -13.97 25.10
C ALA A 51 7.83 -12.48 25.02
N ASP A 52 8.57 -12.02 26.02
CA ASP A 52 9.02 -10.64 26.20
C ASP A 52 10.53 -10.59 26.32
N VAL A 53 11.12 -9.54 25.75
CA VAL A 53 12.53 -9.20 25.92
C VAL A 53 12.66 -7.72 26.21
N TRP A 54 13.32 -7.37 27.31
CA TRP A 54 13.51 -5.99 27.74
C TRP A 54 14.86 -5.79 28.43
N GLU A 55 15.24 -4.54 28.59
CA GLU A 55 16.45 -4.13 29.31
C GLU A 55 16.09 -3.47 30.65
N GLU A 56 16.82 -3.83 31.70
CA GLU A 56 16.78 -3.12 32.96
C GLU A 56 18.20 -2.94 33.52
N SER A 57 18.65 -1.69 33.61
CA SER A 57 19.88 -1.30 34.33
C SER A 57 21.16 -2.03 33.86
N GLY A 58 21.31 -2.21 32.55
CA GLY A 58 22.43 -2.88 31.89
C GLY A 58 22.26 -4.41 31.78
N THR A 59 21.11 -4.95 32.16
CA THR A 59 20.80 -6.38 32.10
C THR A 59 19.62 -6.61 31.16
N TRP A 60 19.80 -7.50 30.19
CA TRP A 60 18.74 -8.00 29.34
C TRP A 60 18.01 -9.14 30.02
N HIS A 61 16.69 -9.11 29.96
CA HIS A 61 15.79 -10.10 30.49
C HIS A 61 14.96 -10.70 29.36
N ALA A 62 14.63 -11.98 29.49
CA ALA A 62 13.62 -12.59 28.64
C ALA A 62 12.71 -13.50 29.45
N GLU A 63 11.42 -13.41 29.16
CA GLU A 63 10.37 -14.29 29.67
C GLU A 63 9.67 -14.99 28.52
N ALA A 64 9.29 -16.26 28.71
CA ALA A 64 8.42 -16.98 27.80
C ALA A 64 7.37 -17.73 28.61
N HIS A 65 6.10 -17.59 28.24
CA HIS A 65 4.93 -18.15 28.92
C HIS A 65 4.93 -17.89 30.44
N GLY A 66 5.30 -16.66 30.84
CA GLY A 66 5.34 -16.22 32.24
C GLY A 66 6.49 -16.80 33.07
N SER A 67 7.50 -17.39 32.44
CA SER A 67 8.71 -17.89 33.09
C SER A 67 9.95 -17.22 32.54
N GLN A 68 10.83 -16.74 33.41
CA GLN A 68 12.11 -16.16 33.01
C GLN A 68 13.01 -17.22 32.36
N VAL A 69 13.37 -17.00 31.10
CA VAL A 69 14.24 -17.87 30.30
C VAL A 69 15.65 -17.30 30.14
N TYR A 70 15.82 -15.98 30.33
CA TYR A 70 17.14 -15.33 30.29
C TYR A 70 17.25 -14.17 31.29
N SER A 71 18.46 -13.98 31.82
CA SER A 71 18.89 -12.74 32.45
C SER A 71 20.41 -12.64 32.35
N GLY A 72 20.92 -11.59 31.71
CA GLY A 72 22.33 -11.46 31.40
C GLY A 72 22.65 -10.18 30.63
N GLY A 73 23.89 -10.03 30.17
CA GLY A 73 24.34 -8.79 29.51
C GLY A 73 24.22 -8.79 27.98
N ASP A 74 23.67 -9.84 27.37
CA ASP A 74 23.66 -10.02 25.92
C ASP A 74 22.23 -10.01 25.36
N MET A 75 21.94 -8.99 24.54
CA MET A 75 20.63 -8.77 23.91
C MET A 75 20.22 -9.91 23.00
N PHE A 76 21.11 -10.38 22.12
CA PHE A 76 20.75 -11.42 21.14
C PHE A 76 20.60 -12.78 21.82
N ALA A 77 21.35 -13.05 22.88
CA ALA A 77 21.13 -14.22 23.71
C ALA A 77 19.77 -14.15 24.43
N ALA A 78 19.33 -12.97 24.88
CA ALA A 78 17.99 -12.80 25.45
C ALA A 78 16.89 -13.05 24.41
N ILE A 79 17.00 -12.45 23.21
CA ILE A 79 16.05 -12.63 22.11
C ILE A 79 15.99 -14.10 21.67
N GLN A 80 17.14 -14.74 21.45
CA GLN A 80 17.18 -16.14 21.07
C GLN A 80 16.60 -17.04 22.16
N SER A 81 16.84 -16.73 23.45
CA SER A 81 16.26 -17.49 24.56
C SER A 81 14.73 -17.34 24.64
N ALA A 82 14.19 -16.15 24.33
CA ALA A 82 12.75 -15.95 24.20
C ALA A 82 12.17 -16.80 23.07
N ILE A 83 12.79 -16.78 21.88
CA ILE A 83 12.39 -17.58 20.73
C ILE A 83 12.46 -19.09 21.03
N ASP A 84 13.53 -19.53 21.69
CA ASP A 84 13.73 -20.93 22.10
C ASP A 84 12.76 -21.36 23.21
N GLY A 85 12.21 -20.39 23.96
CA GLY A 85 11.21 -20.58 25.01
C GLY A 85 9.79 -20.76 24.50
N LEU A 86 9.52 -20.44 23.23
CA LEU A 86 8.25 -20.66 22.56
C LEU A 86 7.91 -22.17 22.43
N SER A 87 6.65 -22.48 22.18
CA SER A 87 6.16 -23.87 22.10
C SER A 87 6.90 -24.69 21.03
N SER A 88 7.30 -25.92 21.37
CA SER A 88 7.94 -26.81 20.40
C SER A 88 6.93 -27.42 19.41
N GLY A 89 7.26 -27.51 18.12
CA GLY A 89 6.42 -28.17 17.13
C GLY A 89 5.15 -27.41 16.75
N ARG A 90 5.20 -26.07 16.86
CA ARG A 90 4.11 -25.14 16.52
C ARG A 90 3.55 -25.37 15.12
N SER A 91 2.25 -25.15 15.00
CA SER A 91 1.51 -25.01 13.73
C SER A 91 0.70 -23.72 13.67
N SER A 92 0.88 -22.84 14.64
CA SER A 92 0.28 -21.51 14.77
C SER A 92 1.37 -20.56 15.26
N LYS A 93 1.29 -19.31 14.83
CA LYS A 93 2.24 -18.27 15.23
C LYS A 93 2.22 -18.06 16.74
N GLU A 94 3.40 -17.86 17.31
CA GLU A 94 3.61 -17.29 18.65
C GLU A 94 4.54 -16.08 18.51
N THR A 95 4.34 -15.09 19.38
CA THR A 95 4.94 -13.76 19.28
C THR A 95 5.97 -13.52 20.36
N VAL A 96 7.13 -13.01 19.93
CA VAL A 96 8.16 -12.43 20.78
C VAL A 96 8.16 -10.92 20.57
N ILE A 97 7.95 -10.16 21.66
CA ILE A 97 8.11 -8.71 21.66
C ILE A 97 9.48 -8.34 22.25
N VAL A 98 10.26 -7.56 21.52
CA VAL A 98 11.50 -6.94 22.02
C VAL A 98 11.22 -5.46 22.23
N TRP A 99 11.11 -5.06 23.49
CA TRP A 99 10.66 -3.72 23.88
C TRP A 99 11.74 -2.65 23.69
N ASP A 100 13.00 -2.99 23.93
CA ASP A 100 14.11 -2.04 23.99
C ASP A 100 15.12 -2.22 22.86
N GLY A 101 15.80 -1.13 22.51
CA GLY A 101 16.92 -1.11 21.56
C GLY A 101 18.27 -1.28 22.26
N GLY A 102 19.30 -1.64 21.49
CA GLY A 102 20.61 -1.87 22.07
C GLY A 102 21.69 -2.22 21.05
N SER A 103 22.93 -2.35 21.54
CA SER A 103 24.04 -2.84 20.74
C SER A 103 24.17 -4.35 20.92
N ALA A 104 24.24 -5.09 19.83
CA ALA A 104 24.40 -6.53 19.86
C ALA A 104 25.16 -7.02 18.64
N ASP A 105 26.01 -8.02 18.82
CA ASP A 105 26.68 -8.76 17.75
C ASP A 105 26.14 -10.21 17.73
N GLY A 106 26.28 -10.91 16.61
CA GLY A 106 25.77 -12.28 16.44
C GLY A 106 24.60 -12.37 15.46
N GLN A 107 23.72 -13.36 15.65
CA GLN A 107 22.59 -13.61 14.75
C GLN A 107 21.42 -14.24 15.53
N ILE A 108 20.23 -13.72 15.28
CA ILE A 108 18.93 -14.27 15.70
C ILE A 108 18.45 -15.17 14.57
N THR A 109 18.12 -16.43 14.88
CA THR A 109 17.57 -17.38 13.90
C THR A 109 16.09 -17.61 14.16
N LEU A 110 15.26 -17.33 13.17
CA LEU A 110 13.81 -17.49 13.27
C LEU A 110 13.38 -18.90 12.84
N PRO A 111 12.77 -19.70 13.73
CA PRO A 111 12.07 -20.91 13.34
C PRO A 111 10.67 -20.57 12.80
N SER A 112 10.07 -21.52 12.09
CA SER A 112 8.69 -21.40 11.58
C SER A 112 7.68 -21.01 12.66
N TYR A 113 6.62 -20.30 12.26
CA TYR A 113 5.53 -19.86 13.14
C TYR A 113 6.00 -18.92 14.26
N THR A 114 6.91 -18.01 13.93
CA THR A 114 7.43 -17.00 14.86
C THR A 114 7.10 -15.62 14.36
N VAL A 115 6.49 -14.81 15.22
CA VAL A 115 6.41 -13.36 15.05
C VAL A 115 7.52 -12.75 15.91
N LEU A 116 8.42 -11.98 15.31
CA LEU A 116 9.45 -11.22 16.02
C LEU A 116 9.17 -9.73 15.84
N ASP A 117 8.63 -9.10 16.88
CA ASP A 117 8.33 -7.65 16.89
C ASP A 117 9.42 -6.90 17.66
N VAL A 118 10.32 -6.23 16.94
CA VAL A 118 11.43 -5.48 17.53
C VAL A 118 11.09 -3.99 17.52
N ARG A 119 10.68 -3.47 18.68
CA ARG A 119 10.19 -2.08 18.84
C ARG A 119 11.32 -1.08 19.09
N GLY A 120 12.50 -1.56 19.46
CA GLY A 120 13.72 -0.76 19.59
C GLY A 120 14.67 -0.85 18.40
N THR A 121 15.60 0.10 18.29
CA THR A 121 16.66 0.07 17.27
C THR A 121 17.86 -0.76 17.73
N ILE A 122 18.30 -1.70 16.88
CA ILE A 122 19.51 -2.49 17.10
C ILE A 122 20.70 -1.80 16.43
N SER A 123 21.81 -1.65 17.15
CA SER A 123 23.12 -1.31 16.58
C SER A 123 23.94 -2.59 16.38
N HIS A 124 24.34 -2.88 15.14
CA HIS A 124 24.99 -4.14 14.78
C HIS A 124 26.26 -3.95 13.94
N SER A 125 27.19 -4.91 14.04
CA SER A 125 28.40 -4.92 13.23
C SER A 125 28.72 -6.30 12.64
N GLY A 126 29.03 -6.34 11.34
CA GLY A 126 29.31 -7.59 10.62
C GLY A 126 28.07 -8.50 10.47
N GLY A 127 28.25 -9.69 9.92
CA GLY A 127 27.21 -10.74 9.92
C GLY A 127 25.83 -10.34 9.37
N THR A 128 24.80 -11.01 9.89
CA THR A 128 23.40 -10.76 9.56
C THR A 128 22.58 -10.95 10.84
N PRO A 129 22.03 -9.89 11.43
CA PRO A 129 21.42 -9.93 12.76
C PRO A 129 20.11 -10.72 12.79
N VAL A 130 19.25 -10.61 11.78
CA VAL A 130 18.01 -11.40 11.68
C VAL A 130 18.10 -12.33 10.48
N TYR A 131 17.96 -13.62 10.75
CA TYR A 131 18.12 -14.67 9.76
C TYR A 131 17.03 -15.73 9.85
N ALA A 132 16.54 -16.18 8.71
CA ALA A 132 15.65 -17.33 8.61
C ALA A 132 16.06 -18.20 7.42
N ASP A 133 15.99 -19.51 7.60
CA ASP A 133 16.35 -20.47 6.56
C ASP A 133 15.43 -21.69 6.58
N GLY A 134 14.64 -21.87 5.52
CA GLY A 134 13.68 -22.98 5.45
C GLY A 134 12.51 -22.82 6.44
N ALA A 135 12.26 -21.58 6.90
CA ALA A 135 11.18 -21.27 7.84
C ALA A 135 9.89 -20.93 7.10
N GLN A 136 8.75 -21.24 7.72
CA GLN A 136 7.43 -20.89 7.18
C GLN A 136 6.60 -20.10 8.18
N ALA A 137 5.66 -19.29 7.70
CA ALA A 137 4.73 -18.51 8.53
C ALA A 137 5.47 -17.63 9.56
N ILE A 138 6.50 -16.91 9.10
CA ILE A 138 7.25 -15.96 9.94
C ILE A 138 6.75 -14.53 9.70
N GLU A 139 6.82 -13.71 10.73
CA GLU A 139 6.39 -12.32 10.66
C GLU A 139 7.32 -11.41 11.46
N ILE A 140 7.64 -10.26 10.89
CA ILE A 140 8.47 -9.24 11.52
C ILE A 140 7.73 -7.90 11.36
N PRO A 141 6.84 -7.56 12.31
CA PRO A 141 6.00 -6.36 12.21
C PRO A 141 6.82 -5.08 12.27
N ASN A 142 7.79 -5.00 13.18
CA ASN A 142 8.71 -3.88 13.31
C ASN A 142 10.14 -4.39 13.43
N TYR A 143 11.05 -3.74 12.70
CA TYR A 143 12.47 -4.00 12.82
C TYR A 143 13.29 -2.78 12.39
N SER A 144 14.15 -2.30 13.28
CA SER A 144 15.06 -1.21 13.00
C SER A 144 16.50 -1.62 13.33
N VAL A 145 17.41 -1.46 12.35
CA VAL A 145 18.83 -1.74 12.53
C VAL A 145 19.70 -0.63 11.95
N THR A 146 20.78 -0.35 12.67
CA THR A 146 21.81 0.63 12.32
C THR A 146 23.20 0.00 12.41
N GLY A 147 24.19 0.66 11.82
CA GLY A 147 25.60 0.32 11.96
C GLY A 147 26.19 -0.21 10.67
N SER A 148 26.91 -1.33 10.74
CA SER A 148 27.54 -1.93 9.56
C SER A 148 27.34 -3.45 9.51
N PRO A 149 26.08 -3.94 9.56
CA PRO A 149 25.83 -5.36 9.33
C PRO A 149 26.26 -5.74 7.91
N GLY A 150 26.63 -7.00 7.69
CA GLY A 150 26.86 -7.52 6.33
C GLY A 150 25.56 -7.52 5.51
N MET A 151 24.44 -7.89 6.15
CA MET A 151 23.08 -7.66 5.64
C MET A 151 22.19 -7.22 6.80
N GLY A 152 21.28 -6.27 6.61
CA GLY A 152 20.32 -5.87 7.65
C GLY A 152 19.43 -7.03 8.08
N MET A 153 18.96 -7.84 7.13
CA MET A 153 18.35 -9.15 7.40
C MET A 153 18.49 -10.07 6.19
N ARG A 154 18.39 -11.39 6.41
CA ARG A 154 18.34 -12.37 5.33
C ARG A 154 17.31 -13.46 5.59
N LEU A 155 16.34 -13.59 4.68
CA LEU A 155 15.31 -14.63 4.71
C LEU A 155 15.49 -15.52 3.50
N GLN A 156 15.91 -16.76 3.72
CA GLN A 156 16.23 -17.67 2.63
C GLN A 156 15.38 -18.94 2.65
N ARG A 157 14.95 -19.40 1.47
CA ARG A 157 14.11 -20.61 1.30
C ARG A 157 12.86 -20.60 2.19
N CYS A 158 12.28 -19.43 2.42
CA CYS A 158 11.17 -19.25 3.36
C CYS A 158 9.83 -19.31 2.64
N SER A 159 8.73 -19.52 3.38
CA SER A 159 7.39 -19.37 2.85
C SER A 159 6.45 -18.66 3.81
N ASP A 160 5.40 -18.01 3.30
CA ASP A 160 4.42 -17.27 4.11
C ASP A 160 5.10 -16.24 5.03
N VAL A 161 5.87 -15.32 4.43
CA VAL A 161 6.64 -14.30 5.14
C VAL A 161 5.88 -12.97 5.16
N VAL A 162 5.79 -12.32 6.32
CA VAL A 162 5.25 -10.96 6.43
C VAL A 162 6.27 -10.03 7.07
N LEU A 163 6.61 -8.95 6.38
CA LEU A 163 7.46 -7.87 6.86
C LEU A 163 6.62 -6.60 6.91
N GLY A 164 6.49 -6.01 8.09
CA GLY A 164 5.74 -4.77 8.29
C GLY A 164 6.61 -3.56 7.99
N ASN A 165 6.96 -2.83 9.05
CA ASN A 165 7.78 -1.63 8.99
C ASN A 165 9.26 -1.96 9.26
N ILE A 166 10.06 -1.97 8.20
CA ILE A 166 11.49 -2.32 8.27
C ILE A 166 12.36 -1.09 8.00
N SER A 167 13.32 -0.81 8.87
CA SER A 167 14.28 0.29 8.71
C SER A 167 15.71 -0.23 8.83
N VAL A 168 16.53 0.01 7.81
CA VAL A 168 17.95 -0.36 7.79
C VAL A 168 18.80 0.85 7.41
N ALA A 169 19.60 1.35 8.35
CA ALA A 169 20.54 2.45 8.12
C ALA A 169 21.99 1.95 8.23
N GLY A 170 22.64 1.84 7.08
CA GLY A 170 23.92 1.17 6.92
C GLY A 170 23.77 -0.35 6.86
N ALA A 171 24.44 -0.98 5.90
CA ALA A 171 24.64 -2.44 5.78
C ALA A 171 25.54 -2.72 4.57
N GLY A 172 25.97 -3.96 4.37
CA GLY A 172 26.39 -4.41 3.03
C GLY A 172 25.21 -4.45 2.06
N ILE A 173 24.17 -5.23 2.38
CA ILE A 173 22.85 -5.23 1.71
C ILE A 173 21.78 -4.89 2.76
N GLY A 174 20.75 -4.12 2.44
CA GLY A 174 19.70 -3.79 3.41
C GLY A 174 18.87 -5.03 3.80
N ILE A 175 17.99 -5.45 2.89
CA ILE A 175 17.12 -6.62 3.07
C ILE A 175 17.42 -7.63 1.96
N ARG A 176 17.72 -8.88 2.32
CA ARG A 176 17.93 -9.98 1.37
C ARG A 176 16.86 -11.05 1.52
N ILE A 177 16.16 -11.37 0.43
CA ILE A 177 15.17 -12.45 0.38
C ILE A 177 15.58 -13.38 -0.76
N ASP A 178 15.97 -14.62 -0.49
CA ASP A 178 16.55 -15.46 -1.55
C ASP A 178 16.22 -16.95 -1.46
N ASN A 179 16.49 -17.70 -2.52
CA ASN A 179 16.30 -19.14 -2.59
C ASN A 179 17.55 -19.94 -2.16
N ALA A 180 18.60 -19.29 -1.65
CA ALA A 180 19.92 -19.87 -1.38
C ALA A 180 20.61 -20.47 -2.62
N TYR A 181 20.43 -19.89 -3.82
CA TYR A 181 21.05 -20.38 -5.08
C TYR A 181 22.56 -20.59 -4.97
N GLU A 182 23.26 -19.74 -4.23
CA GLU A 182 24.72 -19.80 -4.03
C GLU A 182 25.19 -21.08 -3.32
N THR A 183 24.29 -21.78 -2.62
CA THR A 183 24.62 -22.98 -1.85
C THR A 183 24.55 -24.27 -2.66
N GLY A 184 24.01 -24.23 -3.88
CA GLY A 184 23.71 -25.41 -4.70
C GLY A 184 22.48 -26.21 -4.24
N ASN A 185 21.74 -25.73 -3.23
CA ASN A 185 20.50 -26.33 -2.72
C ASN A 185 19.35 -25.32 -2.77
N ALA A 186 19.14 -24.75 -3.96
CA ALA A 186 18.15 -23.71 -4.17
C ALA A 186 16.73 -24.24 -3.90
N VAL A 187 15.96 -23.49 -3.12
CA VAL A 187 14.53 -23.72 -2.89
C VAL A 187 13.85 -22.35 -2.93
N THR A 188 12.88 -22.18 -3.83
CA THR A 188 12.15 -20.92 -4.00
C THR A 188 11.65 -20.40 -2.65
N THR A 189 11.85 -19.11 -2.40
CA THR A 189 11.14 -18.40 -1.33
C THR A 189 9.81 -17.93 -1.90
N GLU A 190 8.69 -18.23 -1.23
CA GLU A 190 7.37 -18.01 -1.82
C GLU A 190 6.37 -17.36 -0.85
N ASN A 191 5.38 -16.64 -1.40
CA ASN A 191 4.34 -15.94 -0.65
C ASN A 191 4.92 -15.00 0.42
N VAL A 192 5.49 -13.90 -0.07
CA VAL A 192 6.14 -12.87 0.75
C VAL A 192 5.34 -11.58 0.67
N ARG A 193 5.11 -10.94 1.80
CA ARG A 193 4.59 -9.58 1.89
C ARG A 193 5.59 -8.67 2.57
N LEU A 194 5.91 -7.53 1.96
CA LEU A 194 6.73 -6.47 2.54
C LEU A 194 5.96 -5.16 2.46
N ASP A 195 5.42 -4.69 3.58
CA ASP A 195 4.60 -3.47 3.63
C ASP A 195 5.44 -2.21 3.40
N PHE A 196 6.52 -2.06 4.17
CA PHE A 196 7.37 -0.88 4.09
C PHE A 196 8.83 -1.19 4.40
N ALA A 197 9.73 -0.65 3.58
CA ALA A 197 11.16 -0.63 3.87
C ALA A 197 11.77 0.75 3.66
N TYR A 198 12.41 1.29 4.71
CA TYR A 198 13.37 2.38 4.60
C TYR A 198 14.79 1.82 4.63
N VAL A 199 15.57 2.06 3.58
CA VAL A 199 16.95 1.58 3.45
C VAL A 199 17.87 2.72 3.07
N GLU A 200 18.88 2.98 3.89
CA GLU A 200 19.81 4.10 3.70
C GLU A 200 21.27 3.66 3.83
N GLY A 201 22.14 4.21 2.98
CA GLY A 201 23.60 4.13 3.15
C GLY A 201 24.15 2.70 3.10
N THR A 202 23.50 1.80 2.37
CA THR A 202 23.98 0.42 2.17
C THR A 202 25.17 0.41 1.20
N GLY A 203 26.11 -0.51 1.38
CA GLY A 203 27.28 -0.65 0.48
C GLY A 203 26.96 -1.30 -0.87
N SER A 204 25.77 -1.88 -1.00
CA SER A 204 25.24 -2.58 -2.17
C SER A 204 23.74 -2.26 -2.30
N HIS A 205 22.89 -3.25 -2.59
CA HIS A 205 21.46 -3.07 -2.77
C HIS A 205 20.73 -2.68 -1.47
N GLY A 206 19.66 -1.88 -1.60
CA GLY A 206 18.72 -1.59 -0.53
C GLY A 206 17.89 -2.82 -0.19
N VAL A 207 16.99 -3.20 -1.10
CA VAL A 207 16.24 -4.47 -1.04
C VAL A 207 16.57 -5.32 -2.25
N GLU A 208 16.92 -6.58 -2.02
CA GLU A 208 17.23 -7.53 -3.08
C GLU A 208 16.52 -8.87 -2.86
N THR A 209 15.78 -9.30 -3.88
CA THR A 209 15.27 -10.66 -3.98
C THR A 209 16.21 -11.53 -4.82
N TYR A 210 16.15 -12.85 -4.69
CA TYR A 210 16.72 -13.81 -5.65
C TYR A 210 15.97 -15.14 -5.65
N GLY A 211 15.28 -15.50 -6.73
CA GLY A 211 14.56 -16.78 -6.78
C GLY A 211 13.31 -16.77 -5.91
N VAL A 212 12.54 -15.69 -6.00
CA VAL A 212 11.34 -15.46 -5.19
C VAL A 212 10.11 -15.55 -6.08
N ASP A 213 9.07 -16.23 -5.61
CA ASP A 213 7.79 -16.32 -6.31
C ASP A 213 6.67 -15.78 -5.42
N ASP A 214 5.71 -15.05 -5.99
CA ASP A 214 4.55 -14.52 -5.23
C ASP A 214 5.00 -13.55 -4.11
N ILE A 215 5.41 -12.34 -4.51
CA ILE A 215 5.82 -11.29 -3.58
C ILE A 215 5.00 -10.01 -3.77
N ASP A 216 4.42 -9.53 -2.67
CA ASP A 216 3.65 -8.29 -2.58
C ASP A 216 4.46 -7.25 -1.81
N ILE A 217 4.89 -6.19 -2.49
CA ILE A 217 5.70 -5.11 -1.91
C ILE A 217 4.86 -3.83 -1.91
N GLY A 218 4.67 -3.23 -0.75
CA GLY A 218 4.11 -1.89 -0.63
C GLY A 218 5.14 -0.85 -1.05
N THR A 219 5.77 -0.18 -0.09
CA THR A 219 6.70 0.93 -0.36
C THR A 219 8.14 0.59 -0.04
N ILE A 220 9.05 0.90 -0.98
CA ILE A 220 10.50 0.92 -0.76
C ILE A 220 10.99 2.36 -0.85
N GLN A 221 11.51 2.89 0.26
CA GLN A 221 12.25 4.15 0.29
C GLN A 221 13.75 3.85 0.39
N ALA A 222 14.48 4.10 -0.69
CA ALA A 222 15.91 3.90 -0.76
C ALA A 222 16.65 5.24 -0.85
N ARG A 223 17.68 5.41 -0.01
CA ARG A 223 18.55 6.60 0.02
C ARG A 223 20.01 6.18 -0.02
N ASP A 224 20.79 6.75 -0.92
CA ASP A 224 22.26 6.62 -0.91
C ASP A 224 22.75 5.16 -0.88
N THR A 225 22.07 4.26 -1.62
CA THR A 225 22.47 2.85 -1.69
C THR A 225 23.62 2.66 -2.66
N GLY A 226 24.57 1.79 -2.33
CA GLY A 226 25.73 1.49 -3.19
C GLY A 226 25.36 0.72 -4.47
N GLY A 227 24.17 0.11 -4.51
CA GLY A 227 23.59 -0.65 -5.62
C GLY A 227 22.19 -0.15 -5.96
N CYS A 228 21.26 -1.07 -6.21
CA CYS A 228 19.87 -0.68 -6.49
C CYS A 228 19.15 -0.18 -5.23
N GLY A 229 18.09 0.61 -5.42
CA GLY A 229 17.08 0.79 -4.37
C GLY A 229 16.33 -0.51 -4.15
N LEU A 230 15.65 -0.97 -5.21
CA LEU A 230 15.03 -2.30 -5.30
C LEU A 230 15.62 -3.10 -6.47
N LEU A 231 16.05 -4.34 -6.18
CA LEU A 231 16.48 -5.32 -7.18
C LEU A 231 15.58 -6.57 -7.10
N LEU A 232 14.76 -6.77 -8.14
CA LEU A 232 14.07 -8.02 -8.40
C LEU A 232 14.96 -8.93 -9.25
N ASN A 233 15.46 -10.00 -8.65
CA ASN A 233 16.39 -10.93 -9.28
C ASN A 233 15.74 -12.31 -9.36
N ASP A 234 15.65 -12.93 -10.55
CA ASP A 234 15.01 -14.27 -10.69
C ASP A 234 13.67 -14.34 -9.91
N THR A 235 12.87 -13.27 -10.00
CA THR A 235 11.66 -13.08 -9.20
C THR A 235 10.43 -13.03 -10.09
N SER A 236 9.41 -13.81 -9.77
CA SER A 236 8.17 -13.94 -10.54
C SER A 236 6.93 -13.67 -9.69
N ASN A 237 5.81 -13.32 -10.34
CA ASN A 237 4.54 -12.99 -9.68
C ASN A 237 4.75 -11.93 -8.58
N ALA A 238 5.23 -10.75 -8.97
CA ALA A 238 5.54 -9.67 -8.04
C ALA A 238 4.62 -8.47 -8.26
N THR A 239 4.05 -7.94 -7.18
CA THR A 239 3.41 -6.62 -7.14
C THR A 239 4.29 -5.68 -6.34
N VAL A 240 4.46 -4.45 -6.83
CA VAL A 240 5.19 -3.39 -6.14
C VAL A 240 4.38 -2.11 -6.23
N ASP A 241 3.91 -1.60 -5.10
CA ASP A 241 3.12 -0.36 -5.09
C ASP A 241 4.02 0.83 -5.40
N TYR A 242 5.10 1.03 -4.64
CA TYR A 242 5.94 2.21 -4.81
C TYR A 242 7.43 1.96 -4.55
N VAL A 243 8.26 2.39 -5.51
CA VAL A 243 9.71 2.51 -5.33
C VAL A 243 10.08 3.99 -5.36
N ASP A 244 10.60 4.51 -4.25
CA ASP A 244 11.16 5.84 -4.13
C ASP A 244 12.66 5.76 -3.86
N ALA A 245 13.46 5.92 -4.91
CA ALA A 245 14.91 5.81 -4.86
C ALA A 245 15.58 7.15 -5.12
N VAL A 246 16.42 7.60 -4.19
CA VAL A 246 17.24 8.80 -4.35
C VAL A 246 18.71 8.43 -4.19
N ARG A 247 19.52 8.78 -5.19
CA ARG A 247 20.96 8.50 -5.25
C ARG A 247 21.32 7.01 -5.10
N ALA A 248 20.44 6.11 -5.56
CA ALA A 248 20.76 4.69 -5.65
C ALA A 248 21.82 4.46 -6.74
N ASN A 249 23.01 4.03 -6.31
CA ASN A 249 24.19 3.88 -7.15
C ASN A 249 24.48 5.10 -8.03
N GLU A 250 24.38 6.31 -7.45
CA GLU A 250 24.65 7.58 -8.13
C GLU A 250 25.94 7.51 -8.98
N GLY A 251 25.83 7.93 -10.25
CA GLY A 251 26.94 7.88 -11.22
C GLY A 251 27.38 6.47 -11.67
N GLY A 252 26.64 5.43 -11.28
CA GLY A 252 27.01 4.03 -11.51
C GLY A 252 26.21 3.27 -12.58
N GLY A 253 26.25 1.94 -12.47
CA GLY A 253 25.70 0.96 -13.41
C GLY A 253 24.32 0.39 -13.06
N TYR A 254 23.93 0.52 -11.79
CA TYR A 254 22.66 0.02 -11.23
C TYR A 254 21.56 1.08 -11.36
N ALA A 255 20.41 0.84 -10.73
CA ALA A 255 19.21 1.66 -10.91
C ALA A 255 18.42 1.84 -9.63
N GLY A 256 17.57 2.86 -9.57
CA GLY A 256 16.56 2.97 -8.51
C GLY A 256 15.71 1.70 -8.43
N PHE A 257 15.18 1.26 -9.58
CA PHE A 257 14.47 -0.01 -9.74
C PHE A 257 15.12 -0.89 -10.82
N ARG A 258 15.36 -2.16 -10.51
CA ARG A 258 15.97 -3.11 -11.45
C ARG A 258 15.32 -4.49 -11.43
N CYS A 259 15.08 -5.04 -12.62
CA CYS A 259 14.79 -6.46 -12.84
C CYS A 259 15.98 -7.16 -13.51
N ALA A 260 16.41 -8.31 -13.01
CA ALA A 260 17.58 -9.03 -13.53
C ALA A 260 17.46 -10.56 -13.45
N ASN A 261 18.27 -11.23 -14.28
CA ASN A 261 18.50 -12.67 -14.33
C ASN A 261 17.20 -13.47 -14.38
N ASP A 262 16.50 -13.33 -15.51
CA ASP A 262 15.23 -14.00 -15.79
C ASP A 262 14.11 -13.64 -14.80
N ALA A 263 14.16 -12.44 -14.19
CA ALA A 263 13.03 -11.92 -13.42
C ALA A 263 11.78 -11.77 -14.30
N GLY A 264 10.64 -12.21 -13.77
CA GLY A 264 9.42 -12.44 -14.52
C GLY A 264 9.05 -13.93 -14.59
N PRO A 265 7.83 -14.25 -15.07
CA PRO A 265 6.82 -13.32 -15.56
C PRO A 265 6.01 -12.69 -14.43
N ASN A 266 5.05 -11.84 -14.82
CA ASN A 266 4.01 -11.27 -13.97
C ASN A 266 4.58 -10.34 -12.89
N VAL A 267 5.41 -9.38 -13.30
CA VAL A 267 5.86 -8.29 -12.44
C VAL A 267 5.04 -7.06 -12.77
N HIS A 268 4.35 -6.50 -11.78
CA HIS A 268 3.57 -5.28 -11.91
C HIS A 268 4.06 -4.27 -10.88
N VAL A 269 4.37 -3.06 -11.33
CA VAL A 269 4.88 -1.97 -10.50
C VAL A 269 3.98 -0.76 -10.72
N ASN A 270 3.33 -0.25 -9.69
CA ASN A 270 2.42 0.88 -9.86
C ASN A 270 3.23 2.16 -10.10
N ARG A 271 4.22 2.46 -9.25
CA ARG A 271 5.02 3.68 -9.40
C ARG A 271 6.50 3.50 -9.11
N VAL A 272 7.35 4.10 -9.96
CA VAL A 272 8.79 4.25 -9.71
C VAL A 272 9.18 5.72 -9.75
N ARG A 273 9.56 6.26 -8.60
CA ARG A 273 10.26 7.55 -8.49
C ARG A 273 11.75 7.30 -8.31
N SER A 274 12.56 7.83 -9.22
CA SER A 274 14.02 7.71 -9.16
C SER A 274 14.68 9.04 -9.46
N ILE A 275 15.44 9.54 -8.48
CA ILE A 275 16.16 10.82 -8.57
C ILE A 275 17.65 10.59 -8.37
N ASP A 276 18.46 11.13 -9.28
CA ASP A 276 19.94 11.10 -9.24
C ASP A 276 20.53 9.68 -9.07
N CYS A 277 19.82 8.65 -9.51
CA CYS A 277 20.31 7.29 -9.44
C CYS A 277 21.24 6.99 -10.62
N GLY A 278 22.04 5.92 -10.52
CA GLY A 278 22.88 5.46 -11.63
C GLY A 278 22.07 5.27 -12.92
N ARG A 279 20.86 4.74 -12.79
CA ARG A 279 19.77 4.69 -13.76
C ARG A 279 18.45 4.85 -13.02
N GLY A 280 17.40 5.28 -13.70
CA GLY A 280 16.05 5.25 -13.11
C GLY A 280 15.52 3.82 -13.05
N VAL A 281 15.27 3.27 -14.24
CA VAL A 281 14.82 1.90 -14.45
C VAL A 281 15.85 1.10 -15.25
N PHE A 282 16.08 -0.15 -14.84
CA PHE A 282 16.91 -1.10 -15.58
C PHE A 282 16.30 -2.51 -15.61
N THR A 283 15.89 -3.00 -16.78
CA THR A 283 15.49 -4.40 -16.96
C THR A 283 16.54 -5.14 -17.79
N VAL A 284 17.00 -6.30 -17.32
CA VAL A 284 18.12 -7.00 -17.98
C VAL A 284 18.13 -8.51 -17.84
N SER A 285 18.96 -9.15 -18.66
CA SER A 285 19.38 -10.55 -18.51
C SER A 285 18.22 -11.54 -18.60
N GLY A 286 17.44 -11.46 -19.66
CA GLY A 286 16.34 -12.38 -19.94
C GLY A 286 15.06 -12.08 -19.18
N SER A 287 15.03 -11.00 -18.38
CA SER A 287 13.82 -10.60 -17.65
C SER A 287 12.65 -10.37 -18.59
N HIS A 288 11.42 -10.62 -18.15
CA HIS A 288 10.26 -10.53 -19.01
C HIS A 288 8.90 -10.38 -18.31
N GLY A 289 7.88 -9.87 -19.01
CA GLY A 289 6.52 -9.76 -18.45
C GLY A 289 6.48 -8.79 -17.27
N ILE A 290 7.01 -7.59 -17.49
CA ILE A 290 7.13 -6.53 -16.50
C ILE A 290 6.30 -5.33 -16.99
N THR A 291 5.36 -4.86 -16.18
CA THR A 291 4.61 -3.63 -16.42
C THR A 291 4.94 -2.63 -15.32
N ILE A 292 5.27 -1.40 -15.70
CA ILE A 292 5.44 -0.25 -14.82
C ILE A 292 4.38 0.77 -15.24
N GLU A 293 3.41 1.04 -14.36
CA GLU A 293 2.29 1.93 -14.70
C GLU A 293 2.74 3.39 -14.76
N GLU A 294 3.48 3.87 -13.76
CA GLU A 294 3.95 5.25 -13.73
C GLU A 294 5.43 5.36 -13.36
N VAL A 295 6.13 6.28 -14.01
CA VAL A 295 7.51 6.65 -13.63
C VAL A 295 7.66 8.14 -13.39
N TYR A 296 8.51 8.52 -12.44
CA TYR A 296 9.10 9.86 -12.35
C TYR A 296 10.62 9.69 -12.27
N LEU A 297 11.32 9.97 -13.38
CA LEU A 297 12.74 9.67 -13.54
C LEU A 297 13.51 10.96 -13.85
N GLU A 298 14.17 11.49 -12.84
CA GLU A 298 14.90 12.77 -12.88
C GLU A 298 16.39 12.61 -12.55
N GLY A 299 17.27 13.32 -13.26
CA GLY A 299 18.69 13.44 -12.90
C GLY A 299 19.51 12.14 -12.99
N ASN A 300 18.90 11.03 -13.40
CA ASN A 300 19.53 9.72 -13.45
C ASN A 300 20.55 9.63 -14.61
N GLY A 301 21.43 8.63 -14.59
CA GLY A 301 22.35 8.38 -15.71
C GLY A 301 21.68 7.90 -17.01
N GLY A 302 20.35 7.74 -17.04
CA GLY A 302 19.53 7.23 -18.15
C GLY A 302 18.70 6.01 -17.74
N ASN A 303 17.92 5.45 -18.66
CA ASN A 303 17.11 4.25 -18.42
C ASN A 303 17.40 3.18 -19.47
N LEU A 304 17.52 1.92 -19.05
CA LEU A 304 17.97 0.84 -19.93
C LEU A 304 17.04 -0.37 -19.88
N ILE A 305 16.50 -0.75 -21.02
CA ILE A 305 15.72 -1.96 -21.21
C ILE A 305 16.53 -2.85 -22.14
N GLN A 306 17.27 -3.81 -21.58
CA GLN A 306 18.27 -4.59 -22.32
C GLN A 306 18.03 -6.09 -22.20
N ASP A 307 18.24 -6.86 -23.27
CA ASP A 307 18.03 -8.32 -23.32
C ASP A 307 16.76 -8.78 -22.56
N THR A 308 15.63 -8.15 -22.84
CA THR A 308 14.40 -8.25 -22.03
C THR A 308 13.16 -8.39 -22.93
N ARG A 309 12.09 -9.05 -22.48
CA ARG A 309 10.91 -9.30 -23.32
C ARG A 309 9.59 -8.93 -22.68
N ASN A 310 8.62 -8.45 -23.46
CA ASN A 310 7.28 -8.14 -22.95
C ASN A 310 7.35 -7.18 -21.74
N VAL A 311 7.88 -5.99 -21.99
CA VAL A 311 8.03 -4.95 -20.96
C VAL A 311 7.28 -3.71 -21.36
N GLU A 312 6.60 -3.11 -20.39
CA GLU A 312 5.76 -1.96 -20.59
C GLU A 312 6.06 -0.88 -19.56
N VAL A 313 6.21 0.36 -20.04
CA VAL A 313 6.16 1.57 -19.21
C VAL A 313 5.00 2.40 -19.74
N ASN A 314 4.01 2.69 -18.88
CA ASN A 314 2.68 3.18 -19.28
C ASN A 314 2.26 4.49 -18.60
N GLY A 315 3.16 5.45 -18.44
CA GLY A 315 2.81 6.71 -17.79
C GLY A 315 3.98 7.42 -17.15
N GLY A 316 3.73 8.68 -16.81
CA GLY A 316 4.62 9.50 -16.00
C GLY A 316 5.60 10.34 -16.81
N THR A 317 6.70 10.75 -16.17
CA THR A 317 7.62 11.77 -16.67
C THR A 317 9.08 11.35 -16.53
N VAL A 318 9.86 11.68 -17.55
CA VAL A 318 11.30 11.44 -17.63
C VAL A 318 11.97 12.74 -18.04
N VAL A 319 12.79 13.30 -17.15
CA VAL A 319 13.36 14.65 -17.31
C VAL A 319 14.82 14.68 -16.86
N ASP A 320 15.63 15.52 -17.51
CA ASP A 320 16.99 15.87 -17.07
C ASP A 320 17.92 14.69 -16.73
N ASN A 321 17.75 13.55 -17.40
CA ASN A 321 18.66 12.43 -17.23
C ASN A 321 19.95 12.70 -18.02
N GLY A 322 21.09 12.30 -17.47
CA GLY A 322 22.40 12.45 -18.12
C GLY A 322 22.58 11.58 -19.39
N GLY A 323 21.65 10.65 -19.64
CA GLY A 323 21.66 9.68 -20.74
C GLY A 323 20.50 9.84 -21.73
N GLU A 324 20.04 8.71 -22.27
CA GLU A 324 18.78 8.63 -23.00
C GLU A 324 17.58 8.57 -22.04
N GLY A 325 16.44 9.14 -22.44
CA GLY A 325 15.18 9.03 -21.71
C GLY A 325 14.80 7.56 -21.51
N PHE A 326 14.76 6.78 -22.59
CA PHE A 326 14.84 5.32 -22.56
C PHE A 326 15.76 4.79 -23.65
N ARG A 327 16.60 3.81 -23.29
CA ARG A 327 17.35 3.00 -24.25
C ARG A 327 16.82 1.58 -24.28
N ILE A 328 16.30 1.15 -25.42
CA ILE A 328 15.88 -0.23 -25.69
C ILE A 328 17.00 -0.92 -26.46
N ASP A 329 17.64 -1.93 -25.87
CA ASP A 329 18.90 -2.46 -26.39
C ASP A 329 18.96 -3.98 -26.36
N SER A 330 19.78 -4.56 -27.23
CA SER A 330 20.23 -5.94 -27.10
C SER A 330 21.75 -5.99 -27.12
N ARG A 331 22.34 -6.85 -26.29
CA ARG A 331 23.78 -7.10 -26.33
C ARG A 331 24.11 -7.96 -27.54
N SER A 332 25.32 -7.80 -28.09
CA SER A 332 25.89 -8.69 -29.10
C SER A 332 26.33 -10.03 -28.48
N SER A 333 25.40 -10.76 -27.87
CA SER A 333 25.62 -12.02 -27.15
C SER A 333 24.36 -12.87 -27.19
N ASN A 334 24.52 -14.20 -27.24
CA ASN A 334 23.41 -15.15 -27.14
C ASN A 334 23.21 -15.67 -25.70
N GLN A 335 23.82 -15.02 -24.70
CA GLN A 335 23.69 -15.44 -23.31
C GLN A 335 22.25 -15.31 -22.82
N HIS A 336 21.57 -14.24 -23.24
CA HIS A 336 20.17 -13.99 -22.95
C HIS A 336 19.40 -13.76 -24.25
N PRO A 337 18.08 -13.97 -24.26
CA PRO A 337 17.26 -13.63 -25.40
C PRO A 337 17.35 -12.13 -25.74
N HIS A 338 17.31 -11.81 -27.03
CA HIS A 338 17.28 -10.42 -27.50
C HIS A 338 16.01 -9.70 -27.06
N THR A 339 16.11 -8.37 -26.99
CA THR A 339 15.02 -7.48 -26.60
C THR A 339 13.91 -7.45 -27.64
N ARG A 340 12.68 -7.64 -27.17
CA ARG A 340 11.49 -7.54 -28.02
C ARG A 340 10.21 -7.32 -27.24
N ASP A 341 9.19 -6.82 -27.93
CA ASP A 341 7.88 -6.57 -27.35
C ASP A 341 7.98 -5.59 -26.17
N VAL A 342 8.80 -4.54 -26.30
CA VAL A 342 8.88 -3.44 -25.34
C VAL A 342 7.94 -2.32 -25.77
N THR A 343 7.09 -1.84 -24.85
CA THR A 343 6.18 -0.71 -25.09
C THR A 343 6.53 0.43 -24.15
N ILE A 344 6.82 1.60 -24.72
CA ILE A 344 6.91 2.87 -23.99
C ILE A 344 5.72 3.71 -24.43
N ARG A 345 4.80 4.01 -23.51
CA ARG A 345 3.60 4.77 -23.84
C ARG A 345 3.12 5.71 -22.76
N ASN A 346 2.42 6.75 -23.17
CA ASN A 346 1.83 7.76 -22.27
C ASN A 346 2.87 8.47 -21.38
N VAL A 347 4.13 8.57 -21.82
CA VAL A 347 5.21 9.20 -21.03
C VAL A 347 5.57 10.57 -21.57
N GLY A 348 5.73 11.55 -20.69
CA GLY A 348 6.39 12.83 -20.98
C GLY A 348 7.90 12.68 -20.93
N ILE A 349 8.61 12.93 -22.03
CA ILE A 349 10.05 12.67 -22.17
C ILE A 349 10.76 13.93 -22.65
N TYR A 350 11.51 14.57 -21.73
CA TYR A 350 11.97 15.94 -21.90
C TYR A 350 13.47 16.15 -21.65
N GLY A 351 14.13 16.87 -22.57
CA GLY A 351 15.48 17.40 -22.32
C GLY A 351 16.64 16.41 -22.49
N HIS A 352 16.42 15.25 -23.12
CA HIS A 352 17.44 14.19 -23.22
C HIS A 352 18.26 14.29 -24.50
N SER A 353 19.43 13.64 -24.53
CA SER A 353 20.18 13.47 -25.80
C SER A 353 19.36 12.70 -26.85
N TYR A 354 18.60 11.72 -26.37
CA TYR A 354 17.58 10.99 -27.09
C TYR A 354 16.38 10.79 -26.18
N GLY A 355 15.15 10.99 -26.68
CA GLY A 355 13.94 10.64 -25.95
C GLY A 355 13.84 9.12 -25.76
N VAL A 356 13.53 8.40 -26.83
CA VAL A 356 13.63 6.94 -26.89
C VAL A 356 14.61 6.52 -27.98
N ARG A 357 15.58 5.68 -27.61
CA ARG A 357 16.59 5.16 -28.52
C ARG A 357 16.63 3.64 -28.51
N GLU A 358 16.43 3.04 -29.67
CA GLU A 358 16.67 1.62 -29.87
C GLU A 358 18.06 1.36 -30.42
N THR A 359 18.73 0.34 -29.86
CA THR A 359 20.06 -0.08 -30.29
C THR A 359 20.23 -1.61 -30.20
N GLY A 360 21.41 -2.08 -30.58
CA GLY A 360 21.82 -3.47 -30.41
C GLY A 360 21.31 -4.40 -31.51
N PRO A 361 22.00 -5.51 -31.80
CA PRO A 361 21.57 -6.46 -32.81
C PRO A 361 20.26 -7.15 -32.40
N ASP A 362 19.45 -7.53 -33.38
CA ASP A 362 18.25 -8.37 -33.21
C ASP A 362 17.12 -7.78 -32.34
N THR A 363 17.27 -6.58 -31.75
CA THR A 363 16.18 -5.83 -31.12
C THR A 363 15.03 -5.67 -32.12
N GLU A 364 13.78 -5.99 -31.73
CA GLU A 364 12.64 -6.05 -32.64
C GLU A 364 11.26 -5.89 -31.97
N HIS A 365 10.23 -5.55 -32.74
CA HIS A 365 8.82 -5.57 -32.32
C HIS A 365 8.50 -4.70 -31.09
N ASN A 366 9.16 -3.55 -30.96
CA ASN A 366 8.84 -2.61 -29.88
C ASN A 366 7.80 -1.59 -30.34
N ALA A 367 7.25 -0.86 -29.38
CA ALA A 367 6.23 0.15 -29.61
C ALA A 367 6.54 1.42 -28.79
N ILE A 368 6.49 2.57 -29.45
CA ILE A 368 6.70 3.89 -28.86
C ILE A 368 5.45 4.71 -29.22
N LEU A 369 4.49 4.76 -28.30
CA LEU A 369 3.10 5.15 -28.58
C LEU A 369 2.65 6.28 -27.65
N ASP A 370 1.88 7.25 -28.14
CA ASP A 370 1.17 8.22 -27.28
C ASP A 370 2.06 8.97 -26.25
N ASN A 371 3.36 9.14 -26.55
CA ASN A 371 4.28 9.87 -25.67
C ASN A 371 4.32 11.36 -26.05
N ASP A 372 4.72 12.19 -25.11
CA ASP A 372 5.01 13.61 -25.35
C ASP A 372 6.51 13.85 -25.33
N PHE A 373 7.06 14.29 -26.46
CA PHE A 373 8.48 14.57 -26.61
C PHE A 373 8.72 16.07 -26.76
N CYS A 374 9.61 16.60 -25.92
CA CYS A 374 10.02 17.99 -26.00
C CYS A 374 11.50 18.16 -25.70
N ASN A 375 12.16 19.08 -26.42
CA ASN A 375 13.55 19.48 -26.15
C ASN A 375 14.59 18.35 -26.12
N ASN A 376 14.30 17.19 -26.72
CA ASN A 376 15.31 16.15 -26.88
C ASN A 376 16.21 16.46 -28.07
N GLY A 377 17.46 15.99 -28.04
CA GLY A 377 18.35 16.07 -29.20
C GLY A 377 17.81 15.26 -30.38
N THR A 378 17.20 14.12 -30.10
CA THR A 378 16.42 13.31 -31.06
C THR A 378 15.31 12.61 -30.29
N ASP A 379 14.05 12.90 -30.62
CA ASP A 379 12.92 12.36 -29.87
C ASP A 379 12.84 10.83 -29.94
N VAL A 380 12.94 10.28 -31.16
CA VAL A 380 12.93 8.83 -31.38
C VAL A 380 13.97 8.40 -32.41
N GLU A 381 14.83 7.44 -32.06
CA GLU A 381 15.73 6.74 -32.99
C GLU A 381 15.47 5.23 -32.90
N THR A 382 14.94 4.64 -33.97
CA THR A 382 14.66 3.19 -34.05
C THR A 382 15.79 2.43 -34.73
N TYR A 383 16.10 1.24 -34.23
CA TYR A 383 17.02 0.29 -34.88
C TYR A 383 16.25 -0.71 -35.73
N ALA A 384 15.13 -1.22 -35.20
CA ALA A 384 14.39 -2.30 -35.83
C ALA A 384 13.36 -1.74 -36.81
N SER A 385 13.29 -2.30 -38.02
CA SER A 385 12.22 -1.96 -38.97
C SER A 385 10.84 -2.45 -38.52
N SER A 386 10.78 -3.31 -37.50
CA SER A 386 9.55 -3.84 -36.92
C SER A 386 9.02 -2.99 -35.77
N THR A 387 9.75 -1.97 -35.33
CA THR A 387 9.30 -1.07 -34.26
C THR A 387 8.21 -0.14 -34.76
N THR A 388 7.14 -0.03 -33.97
CA THR A 388 6.02 0.87 -34.24
C THR A 388 6.21 2.17 -33.48
N VAL A 389 6.09 3.28 -34.19
CA VAL A 389 6.11 4.63 -33.63
C VAL A 389 4.86 5.35 -34.13
N SER A 390 3.90 5.64 -33.25
CA SER A 390 2.65 6.31 -33.62
C SER A 390 2.12 7.17 -32.49
N ASP A 391 1.26 8.13 -32.85
CA ASP A 391 0.45 8.93 -31.92
C ASP A 391 1.21 9.74 -30.86
N ASN A 392 2.54 9.77 -30.95
CA ASN A 392 3.38 10.65 -30.13
C ASN A 392 3.20 12.12 -30.53
N THR A 393 3.26 12.99 -29.54
CA THR A 393 3.28 14.44 -29.69
C THR A 393 4.69 14.97 -29.59
N TYR A 394 4.95 16.06 -30.31
CA TYR A 394 6.24 16.71 -30.40
C TYR A 394 6.01 18.21 -30.33
N CYS A 395 6.68 18.91 -29.43
CA CYS A 395 6.63 20.36 -29.36
C CYS A 395 6.94 21.01 -30.74
N GLU A 396 6.05 21.87 -31.25
CA GLU A 396 6.28 22.55 -32.54
C GLU A 396 7.29 23.70 -32.41
N GLY A 397 8.47 23.55 -33.04
CA GLY A 397 9.19 24.64 -33.71
C GLY A 397 10.21 25.49 -32.93
N GLU A 398 11.42 25.54 -33.50
CA GLU A 398 12.57 26.44 -33.30
C GLU A 398 13.35 26.35 -31.96
N PRO A 399 14.67 26.04 -32.01
CA PRO A 399 15.55 26.17 -30.84
C PRO A 399 15.76 27.66 -30.55
N GLY A 400 14.93 28.25 -29.70
CA GLY A 400 15.17 29.62 -29.24
C GLY A 400 13.99 30.40 -28.66
N ASP A 401 12.75 29.94 -28.77
CA ASP A 401 11.62 30.58 -28.08
C ASP A 401 11.27 29.77 -26.84
N ASP A 402 12.08 30.01 -25.82
CA ASP A 402 11.89 29.74 -24.40
C ASP A 402 10.43 30.07 -23.97
N PRO A 403 9.55 29.09 -23.70
CA PRO A 403 9.03 29.12 -22.35
C PRO A 403 10.25 28.82 -21.50
N GLY A 404 10.61 29.73 -20.59
CA GLY A 404 11.48 29.34 -19.50
C GLY A 404 11.01 28.01 -18.92
N PRO A 405 11.85 27.29 -18.14
CA PRO A 405 11.28 26.31 -17.23
C PRO A 405 10.00 26.93 -16.66
N ALA A 406 8.91 26.14 -16.61
CA ALA A 406 7.78 26.52 -15.76
C ALA A 406 8.38 27.12 -14.50
N ASP A 407 7.91 28.32 -14.15
CA ASP A 407 8.48 29.15 -13.09
C ASP A 407 9.00 28.21 -11.97
N PRO A 408 10.26 28.30 -11.51
CA PRO A 408 10.69 27.48 -10.38
C PRO A 408 9.87 27.78 -9.10
N ASP A 409 8.97 28.77 -9.13
CA ASP A 409 7.89 28.99 -8.16
C ASP A 409 6.52 28.32 -8.55
N ASP A 410 6.42 27.66 -9.72
CA ASP A 410 5.36 26.73 -10.19
C ASP A 410 5.85 25.25 -10.25
N ILE A 411 7.12 24.99 -9.90
CA ILE A 411 7.60 23.65 -9.57
C ILE A 411 7.65 23.62 -8.05
N GLU A 412 6.70 22.93 -7.44
CA GLU A 412 6.54 22.88 -6.00
C GLU A 412 7.84 22.44 -5.31
N ASP A 413 8.20 23.23 -4.30
CA ASP A 413 9.33 23.03 -3.40
C ASP A 413 9.33 21.59 -2.85
N PRO A 414 10.40 20.77 -2.99
CA PRO A 414 10.42 19.41 -2.44
C PRO A 414 10.53 19.34 -0.91
N ASP A 415 10.56 20.49 -0.21
CA ASP A 415 10.31 20.61 1.23
C ASP A 415 8.87 21.13 1.55
N ASP A 416 8.01 21.25 0.53
CA ASP A 416 6.55 21.46 0.62
C ASP A 416 5.87 20.21 0.01
N PRO A 417 4.96 19.50 0.70
CA PRO A 417 4.25 18.38 0.07
C PRO A 417 3.48 18.90 -1.15
N GLU A 418 3.65 18.29 -2.34
CA GLU A 418 2.66 18.53 -3.41
C GLU A 418 1.29 18.27 -2.78
N PRO A 419 0.34 19.23 -2.87
CA PRO A 419 -0.94 19.09 -2.22
C PRO A 419 -1.59 17.83 -2.77
N CYS A 420 -1.93 16.89 -1.88
CA CYS A 420 -2.88 15.86 -2.24
C CYS A 420 -4.10 16.63 -2.79
N GLU A 421 -4.47 16.38 -4.04
CA GLU A 421 -5.62 17.04 -4.64
C GLU A 421 -6.82 16.09 -4.59
N PRO A 422 -8.03 16.58 -4.25
CA PRO A 422 -9.23 15.75 -4.26
C PRO A 422 -9.51 15.18 -5.67
N SER A 423 -9.75 13.86 -5.79
CA SER A 423 -10.07 13.20 -7.07
C SER A 423 -11.40 13.69 -7.67
N SER A 424 -11.51 13.90 -8.98
CA SER A 424 -12.80 14.27 -9.60
C SER A 424 -13.83 13.14 -9.54
N ILE A 425 -15.10 13.47 -9.30
CA ILE A 425 -16.22 12.50 -9.26
C ILE A 425 -17.16 12.79 -10.45
N ASP A 426 -17.43 11.81 -11.33
CA ASP A 426 -18.56 11.94 -12.26
C ASP A 426 -19.85 11.38 -11.62
N PRO A 427 -20.91 12.19 -11.48
CA PRO A 427 -22.14 11.78 -10.80
C PRO A 427 -23.00 10.90 -11.71
N TYR A 428 -22.82 9.57 -11.66
CA TYR A 428 -23.73 8.66 -12.35
C TYR A 428 -24.83 8.14 -11.42
N LEU A 429 -26.06 8.07 -11.93
CA LEU A 429 -27.22 7.46 -11.24
C LEU A 429 -28.13 6.69 -12.20
N ASN A 430 -28.92 5.75 -11.70
CA ASN A 430 -30.04 5.13 -12.43
C ASN A 430 -31.29 5.01 -11.54
N VAL A 431 -32.48 4.91 -12.15
CA VAL A 431 -33.77 4.80 -11.45
C VAL A 431 -34.42 3.46 -11.79
N ASP A 432 -34.85 2.72 -10.77
CA ASP A 432 -35.53 1.42 -10.85
C ASP A 432 -34.81 0.37 -11.73
N GLY A 433 -33.47 0.39 -11.73
CA GLY A 433 -32.62 -0.52 -12.51
C GLY A 433 -32.59 -0.23 -14.02
N GLY A 434 -32.87 1.02 -14.40
CA GLY A 434 -32.80 1.51 -15.78
C GLY A 434 -31.38 1.81 -16.29
N ASP A 435 -31.29 2.54 -17.41
CA ASP A 435 -30.01 2.96 -17.97
C ASP A 435 -29.33 4.02 -17.08
N TRP A 436 -28.00 3.92 -16.92
CA TRP A 436 -27.18 4.90 -16.19
C TRP A 436 -27.17 6.27 -16.87
N GLN A 437 -27.27 7.32 -16.06
CA GLN A 437 -27.30 8.73 -16.47
C GLN A 437 -26.18 9.47 -15.75
N ASN A 438 -25.39 10.28 -16.48
CA ASN A 438 -24.38 11.16 -15.88
C ASN A 438 -25.05 12.47 -15.44
N THR A 439 -25.60 12.47 -14.23
CA THR A 439 -26.23 13.63 -13.57
C THR A 439 -26.30 13.43 -12.05
N GLY A 440 -26.11 14.51 -11.28
CA GLY A 440 -26.31 14.54 -9.83
C GLY A 440 -27.71 14.96 -9.39
N GLU A 441 -28.67 15.13 -10.31
CA GLU A 441 -30.03 15.57 -9.96
C GLU A 441 -31.08 14.75 -10.72
N ILE A 442 -32.11 14.30 -10.03
CA ILE A 442 -33.20 13.54 -10.63
C ILE A 442 -34.54 13.83 -9.95
N THR A 443 -35.64 13.67 -10.69
CA THR A 443 -37.01 13.73 -10.15
C THR A 443 -37.65 12.36 -10.24
N ILE A 444 -38.18 11.87 -9.13
CA ILE A 444 -38.82 10.55 -9.01
C ILE A 444 -40.21 10.65 -8.36
N GLU A 445 -41.01 9.61 -8.51
CA GLU A 445 -42.23 9.40 -7.73
C GLU A 445 -41.87 8.80 -6.36
N ALA A 446 -42.64 9.13 -5.31
CA ALA A 446 -42.37 8.62 -3.97
C ALA A 446 -42.34 7.08 -3.93
N GLY A 447 -41.22 6.52 -3.48
CA GLY A 447 -41.00 5.08 -3.38
C GLY A 447 -40.30 4.42 -4.58
N SER A 448 -39.89 5.17 -5.61
CA SER A 448 -38.93 4.68 -6.61
C SER A 448 -37.54 4.47 -5.99
N SER A 449 -36.80 3.51 -6.53
CA SER A 449 -35.41 3.25 -6.16
C SER A 449 -34.46 4.03 -7.06
N VAL A 450 -33.45 4.66 -6.46
CA VAL A 450 -32.36 5.33 -7.17
C VAL A 450 -31.07 4.67 -6.75
N GLU A 451 -30.29 4.22 -7.72
CA GLU A 451 -28.95 3.68 -7.50
C GLU A 451 -27.92 4.73 -7.94
N PHE A 452 -27.07 5.14 -7.01
CA PHE A 452 -25.96 6.05 -7.28
C PHE A 452 -24.69 5.24 -7.52
N GLY A 453 -23.91 5.63 -8.52
CA GLY A 453 -22.71 4.91 -8.93
C GLY A 453 -21.64 5.82 -9.51
N PRO A 454 -21.02 6.68 -8.70
CA PRO A 454 -19.98 7.60 -9.15
C PRO A 454 -18.84 6.87 -9.91
N HIS A 455 -18.47 7.37 -11.09
CA HIS A 455 -17.58 6.72 -12.06
C HIS A 455 -16.51 7.68 -12.59
N PRO A 456 -15.42 7.15 -13.19
CA PRO A 456 -14.25 6.70 -12.44
C PRO A 456 -13.10 7.71 -12.47
N HIS A 457 -12.52 8.06 -11.32
CA HIS A 457 -11.14 8.54 -11.22
C HIS A 457 -10.52 8.10 -9.88
N ASP A 458 -9.63 7.11 -9.95
CA ASP A 458 -8.75 6.55 -8.90
C ASP A 458 -9.37 5.69 -7.78
N SER A 459 -8.52 4.90 -7.13
CA SER A 459 -8.85 4.07 -5.96
C SER A 459 -8.97 4.92 -4.69
N GLY A 460 -9.80 4.47 -3.76
CA GLY A 460 -10.02 5.16 -2.51
C GLY A 460 -11.18 4.56 -1.72
N SER A 461 -11.54 5.22 -0.62
CA SER A 461 -12.68 4.85 0.21
C SER A 461 -13.85 5.78 -0.03
N TRP A 462 -15.07 5.25 0.11
CA TRP A 462 -16.29 6.03 -0.02
C TRP A 462 -16.95 6.15 1.35
N THR A 463 -17.58 7.27 1.60
CA THR A 463 -18.59 7.42 2.65
C THR A 463 -19.81 8.11 2.06
N TRP A 464 -20.98 7.76 2.55
CA TRP A 464 -22.23 8.35 2.13
C TRP A 464 -22.92 8.98 3.33
N ASP A 465 -23.37 10.21 3.14
CA ASP A 465 -24.21 10.95 4.06
C ASP A 465 -25.55 11.27 3.39
N GLY A 466 -26.65 11.18 4.12
CA GLY A 466 -27.99 11.42 3.60
C GLY A 466 -29.05 10.55 4.28
N PRO A 467 -30.34 10.82 4.02
CA PRO A 467 -31.43 10.21 4.79
C PRO A 467 -31.40 8.67 4.74
N GLY A 468 -31.20 8.05 5.91
CA GLY A 468 -31.24 6.60 6.10
C GLY A 468 -30.06 5.83 5.53
N VAL A 469 -28.95 6.48 5.20
CA VAL A 469 -27.78 5.83 4.61
C VAL A 469 -26.49 6.17 5.37
N SER A 470 -25.76 5.12 5.73
CA SER A 470 -24.33 5.18 6.01
C SER A 470 -23.69 3.97 5.33
N SER A 471 -22.82 4.19 4.34
CA SER A 471 -22.22 3.11 3.57
C SER A 471 -20.80 3.46 3.18
N SER A 472 -19.94 2.43 3.15
CA SER A 472 -18.60 2.51 2.57
C SER A 472 -18.50 1.91 1.17
N SER A 473 -19.63 1.48 0.60
CA SER A 473 -19.68 1.01 -0.77
C SER A 473 -19.68 2.20 -1.72
N ARG A 474 -18.95 2.09 -2.84
CA ARG A 474 -18.97 3.09 -3.90
C ARG A 474 -20.36 3.32 -4.45
N GLU A 475 -21.12 2.24 -4.64
CA GLU A 475 -22.48 2.28 -5.19
C GLU A 475 -23.48 1.98 -4.08
N ILE A 476 -24.57 2.76 -4.02
CA ILE A 476 -25.65 2.59 -3.05
C ILE A 476 -27.01 2.70 -3.72
N VAL A 477 -28.02 2.07 -3.13
CA VAL A 477 -29.41 2.16 -3.56
C VAL A 477 -30.23 2.82 -2.46
N VAL A 478 -31.00 3.83 -2.82
CA VAL A 478 -31.88 4.60 -1.92
C VAL A 478 -33.32 4.62 -2.44
N THR A 479 -34.27 4.83 -1.55
CA THR A 479 -35.70 4.96 -1.89
C THR A 479 -36.31 6.17 -1.19
N PRO A 480 -35.95 7.41 -1.58
CA PRO A 480 -36.43 8.60 -0.90
C PRO A 480 -37.94 8.77 -1.11
N THR A 481 -38.64 9.13 -0.03
CA THR A 481 -40.09 9.41 -0.02
C THR A 481 -40.42 10.89 0.01
N GLU A 482 -39.40 11.73 0.18
CA GLU A 482 -39.44 13.19 0.12
C GLU A 482 -38.18 13.71 -0.58
N THR A 483 -38.15 14.99 -0.93
CA THR A 483 -37.00 15.56 -1.63
C THR A 483 -35.78 15.56 -0.73
N SER A 484 -34.75 14.81 -1.11
CA SER A 484 -33.59 14.50 -0.27
C SER A 484 -32.29 14.69 -1.04
N THR A 485 -31.25 15.07 -0.32
CA THR A 485 -29.88 15.15 -0.84
C THR A 485 -29.04 14.05 -0.23
N TYR A 486 -28.22 13.39 -1.04
CA TYR A 486 -27.25 12.39 -0.63
C TYR A 486 -25.86 12.84 -1.06
N THR A 487 -24.91 12.84 -0.15
CA THR A 487 -23.54 13.30 -0.41
C THR A 487 -22.62 12.10 -0.42
N ALA A 488 -21.98 11.86 -1.56
CA ALA A 488 -20.89 10.90 -1.69
C ALA A 488 -19.57 11.59 -1.36
N THR A 489 -18.80 11.06 -0.42
CA THR A 489 -17.45 11.54 -0.11
C THR A 489 -16.44 10.46 -0.49
N HIS A 490 -15.60 10.74 -1.48
CA HIS A 490 -14.47 9.91 -1.87
C HIS A 490 -13.22 10.39 -1.16
N THR A 491 -12.56 9.51 -0.40
CA THR A 491 -11.22 9.78 0.14
C THR A 491 -10.21 8.99 -0.69
N ASN A 492 -9.35 9.71 -1.40
CA ASN A 492 -8.31 9.11 -2.23
C ASN A 492 -7.18 8.51 -1.36
N GLU A 493 -6.22 7.83 -2.00
CA GLU A 493 -5.14 7.14 -1.29
C GLU A 493 -4.21 8.05 -0.48
N CYS A 494 -4.17 9.36 -0.79
CA CYS A 494 -3.39 10.34 -0.04
C CYS A 494 -4.19 11.05 1.07
N GLY A 495 -5.48 10.75 1.24
CA GLY A 495 -6.31 11.19 2.37
C GLY A 495 -7.19 12.42 2.11
N GLU A 496 -7.18 12.96 0.89
CA GLU A 496 -8.03 14.10 0.54
C GLU A 496 -9.41 13.66 0.07
N THR A 497 -10.38 14.51 0.37
CA THR A 497 -11.79 14.20 0.19
C THR A 497 -12.41 15.01 -0.92
N SER A 498 -13.05 14.32 -1.86
CA SER A 498 -13.96 14.92 -2.83
C SER A 498 -15.39 14.61 -2.47
N THR A 499 -16.29 15.58 -2.60
CA THR A 499 -17.71 15.40 -2.35
C THR A 499 -18.52 15.60 -3.62
N GLU A 500 -19.53 14.76 -3.83
CA GLU A 500 -20.52 14.91 -4.89
C GLU A 500 -21.93 14.82 -4.30
N GLU A 501 -22.80 15.77 -4.64
CA GLU A 501 -24.17 15.84 -4.15
C GLU A 501 -25.15 15.26 -5.18
N TYR A 502 -25.98 14.32 -4.72
CA TYR A 502 -27.10 13.75 -5.45
C TYR A 502 -28.42 14.29 -4.89
N VAL A 503 -29.10 15.15 -5.66
CA VAL A 503 -30.40 15.72 -5.30
C VAL A 503 -31.52 14.91 -5.94
N VAL A 504 -32.35 14.28 -5.10
CA VAL A 504 -33.51 13.52 -5.55
C VAL A 504 -34.78 14.28 -5.20
N HIS A 505 -35.42 14.88 -6.20
CA HIS A 505 -36.74 15.51 -6.05
C HIS A 505 -37.83 14.45 -6.06
N VAL A 506 -38.62 14.39 -4.99
CA VAL A 506 -39.78 13.49 -4.92
C VAL A 506 -41.04 14.31 -5.16
N GLU A 507 -41.75 14.01 -6.24
CA GLU A 507 -42.98 14.73 -6.57
C GLU A 507 -44.11 14.36 -5.59
N GLY A 508 -44.36 15.26 -4.63
CA GLY A 508 -45.65 15.39 -3.93
C GLY A 508 -45.91 14.44 -2.77
N GLY A 509 -45.38 14.75 -1.58
CA GLY A 509 -46.01 14.36 -0.32
C GLY A 509 -47.28 15.18 -0.09
N GLY A 510 -48.45 14.56 -0.25
CA GLY A 510 -49.74 15.10 0.16
C GLY A 510 -50.36 14.20 1.23
N ASP A 511 -50.43 14.73 2.45
CA ASP A 511 -51.28 14.40 3.60
C ASP A 511 -51.45 12.91 4.01
N GLU A 512 -50.96 12.54 5.21
CA GLU A 512 -51.77 12.13 6.39
C GLU A 512 -50.89 11.48 7.51
N ASP A 513 -50.85 12.14 8.68
CA ASP A 513 -50.87 11.60 10.07
C ASP A 513 -49.93 10.46 10.52
N ASP A 514 -48.86 10.76 11.27
CA ASP A 514 -48.46 10.15 12.56
C ASP A 514 -47.09 10.66 13.08
N GLY A 515 -46.77 10.39 14.36
CA GLY A 515 -45.83 11.14 15.20
C GLY A 515 -44.34 11.03 14.84
N ASN A 516 -43.66 12.17 15.02
CA ASN A 516 -42.24 12.39 14.80
C ASN A 516 -41.39 11.85 15.97
N GLU A 517 -40.73 10.72 15.78
CA GLU A 517 -39.67 10.16 16.63
C GLU A 517 -38.37 10.20 15.82
N ASP A 518 -37.40 11.04 16.22
CA ASP A 518 -35.97 10.96 15.88
C ASP A 518 -35.22 12.16 16.52
N GLY A 519 -35.52 12.49 17.77
CA GLY A 519 -34.83 13.54 18.52
C GLY A 519 -35.14 13.45 20.01
N PRO A 520 -34.33 14.10 20.88
CA PRO A 520 -34.46 13.98 22.33
C PRO A 520 -35.90 14.13 22.82
N GLN A 521 -36.35 13.25 23.71
CA GLN A 521 -37.73 13.20 24.21
C GLN A 521 -37.82 13.33 25.73
N ASP A 522 -38.88 14.01 26.16
CA ASP A 522 -39.36 14.01 27.55
C ASP A 522 -40.45 12.94 27.68
N LEU A 523 -40.04 11.75 28.11
CA LEU A 523 -40.92 10.58 28.20
C LEU A 523 -41.96 10.69 29.32
N ASP A 524 -41.73 11.52 30.36
CA ASP A 524 -42.60 11.61 31.54
C ASP A 524 -43.28 12.97 31.73
N GLY A 525 -42.95 13.95 30.89
CA GLY A 525 -43.59 15.26 30.83
C GLY A 525 -43.11 16.23 31.92
N ASP A 526 -41.97 15.97 32.57
CA ASP A 526 -41.42 16.83 33.64
C ASP A 526 -40.55 17.98 33.11
N GLY A 527 -40.27 18.00 31.80
CA GLY A 527 -39.46 18.98 31.11
C GLY A 527 -38.00 18.58 30.92
N LEU A 528 -37.55 17.43 31.47
CA LEU A 528 -36.20 16.91 31.31
C LEU A 528 -36.15 15.77 30.28
N TYR A 529 -35.19 15.87 29.37
CA TYR A 529 -35.13 15.03 28.18
C TYR A 529 -34.19 13.86 28.45
N ARG A 530 -34.74 12.78 29.04
CA ARG A 530 -33.97 11.59 29.46
C ARG A 530 -33.70 10.62 28.32
N ASP A 531 -34.56 10.59 27.30
CA ASP A 531 -34.31 9.90 26.04
C ASP A 531 -33.59 10.90 25.12
N VAL A 532 -32.26 10.91 25.18
CA VAL A 532 -31.41 11.88 24.50
C VAL A 532 -31.13 11.42 23.08
N ASP A 533 -31.02 10.10 22.85
CA ASP A 533 -30.83 9.57 21.49
C ASP A 533 -32.14 9.48 20.68
N GLY A 534 -33.29 9.76 21.33
CA GLY A 534 -34.60 9.88 20.69
C GLY A 534 -35.24 8.54 20.34
N ASN A 535 -34.71 7.43 20.87
CA ASN A 535 -35.13 6.07 20.54
C ASN A 535 -36.44 5.63 21.25
N GLY A 536 -37.03 6.49 22.08
CA GLY A 536 -38.27 6.26 22.80
C GLY A 536 -38.13 5.54 24.14
N GLU A 537 -36.90 5.23 24.58
CA GLU A 537 -36.59 4.54 25.84
C GLU A 537 -35.43 5.23 26.58
N PHE A 538 -35.55 5.41 27.90
CA PHE A 538 -34.43 5.87 28.72
C PHE A 538 -33.49 4.70 29.08
N GLY A 539 -32.24 4.76 28.62
CA GLY A 539 -31.24 3.71 28.73
C GLY A 539 -29.80 4.23 28.76
N VAL A 540 -28.84 3.30 28.70
CA VAL A 540 -27.40 3.63 28.79
C VAL A 540 -26.91 4.44 27.58
N ASN A 541 -27.57 4.30 26.43
CA ASN A 541 -27.21 5.04 25.22
C ASN A 541 -27.45 6.54 25.41
N ASP A 542 -28.51 6.95 26.11
CA ASP A 542 -28.79 8.36 26.38
C ASP A 542 -27.71 9.05 27.22
N VAL A 543 -27.10 8.30 28.14
CA VAL A 543 -25.97 8.78 28.93
C VAL A 543 -24.74 9.00 28.06
N VAL A 544 -24.52 8.10 27.09
CA VAL A 544 -23.42 8.21 26.13
C VAL A 544 -23.67 9.38 25.18
N THR A 545 -24.86 9.47 24.60
CA THR A 545 -25.25 10.56 23.71
C THR A 545 -25.15 11.92 24.39
N LEU A 546 -25.63 12.06 25.64
CA LEU A 546 -25.47 13.32 26.36
C LEU A 546 -24.00 13.66 26.66
N PHE A 547 -23.15 12.65 26.92
CA PHE A 547 -21.73 12.88 27.14
C PHE A 547 -21.01 13.38 25.88
N GLU A 548 -21.34 12.78 24.74
CA GLU A 548 -20.81 13.15 23.42
C GLU A 548 -21.29 14.55 23.01
N ASP A 549 -22.56 14.87 23.32
CA ASP A 549 -23.22 16.08 22.84
C ASP A 549 -23.22 17.24 23.85
N LEU A 550 -22.40 17.19 24.90
CA LEU A 550 -22.30 18.26 25.92
C LEU A 550 -22.02 19.65 25.33
N GLU A 551 -21.35 19.71 24.18
CA GLU A 551 -21.02 20.94 23.47
C GLU A 551 -21.92 21.21 22.26
N GLU A 552 -22.85 20.32 21.93
CA GLU A 552 -23.72 20.47 20.77
C GLU A 552 -24.76 21.59 20.98
N PRO A 553 -25.14 22.33 19.92
CA PRO A 553 -26.09 23.43 20.03
C PRO A 553 -27.43 23.02 20.64
N TYR A 554 -27.93 21.82 20.35
CA TYR A 554 -29.23 21.40 20.87
C TYR A 554 -29.22 21.15 22.40
N VAL A 555 -28.05 20.83 22.98
CA VAL A 555 -27.85 20.70 24.43
C VAL A 555 -27.50 22.06 25.05
N THR A 556 -26.56 22.79 24.45
CA THR A 556 -26.06 24.07 24.99
C THR A 556 -27.04 25.23 24.88
N ASP A 557 -27.92 25.22 23.87
CA ASP A 557 -28.99 26.23 23.71
C ASP A 557 -30.27 25.88 24.50
N ASN A 558 -30.38 24.65 25.02
CA ASN A 558 -31.53 24.20 25.82
C ASN A 558 -31.11 23.61 27.18
N PRO A 559 -30.28 24.31 27.99
CA PRO A 559 -29.69 23.74 29.20
C PRO A 559 -30.74 23.32 30.22
N GLU A 560 -31.92 23.95 30.25
CA GLU A 560 -33.02 23.59 31.15
C GLU A 560 -33.61 22.20 30.89
N ARG A 561 -33.36 21.60 29.72
CA ARG A 561 -33.83 20.26 29.36
C ARG A 561 -32.85 19.15 29.74
N PHE A 562 -31.58 19.51 29.98
CA PHE A 562 -30.49 18.57 30.21
C PHE A 562 -29.71 18.84 31.52
N ASP A 563 -30.14 19.81 32.35
CA ASP A 563 -29.57 20.11 33.68
C ASP A 563 -30.18 19.19 34.75
N PHE A 564 -29.75 17.93 34.75
CA PHE A 564 -30.23 16.90 35.67
C PHE A 564 -29.83 17.17 37.13
N THR A 565 -28.75 17.93 37.36
CA THR A 565 -28.30 18.32 38.70
C THR A 565 -29.10 19.51 39.26
N GLY A 566 -29.81 20.25 38.40
CA GLY A 566 -30.61 21.44 38.75
C GLY A 566 -29.76 22.64 39.18
N ASN A 567 -28.51 22.71 38.74
CA ASN A 567 -27.55 23.73 39.17
C ASN A 567 -27.55 24.98 38.26
N GLY A 568 -28.27 24.92 37.13
CA GLY A 568 -28.40 25.94 36.10
C GLY A 568 -27.36 25.84 34.97
N GLN A 569 -26.56 24.78 34.91
CA GLN A 569 -25.57 24.52 33.87
C GLN A 569 -25.52 23.04 33.51
N VAL A 570 -25.37 22.72 32.23
CA VAL A 570 -25.19 21.34 31.74
C VAL A 570 -23.70 21.05 31.61
N THR A 571 -23.22 20.09 32.39
CA THR A 571 -21.81 19.70 32.46
C THR A 571 -21.68 18.18 32.58
N VAL A 572 -20.45 17.67 32.64
CA VAL A 572 -20.19 16.24 32.92
C VAL A 572 -20.84 15.77 34.23
N SER A 573 -21.13 16.66 35.19
CA SER A 573 -21.88 16.29 36.39
C SER A 573 -23.33 15.90 36.09
N ASP A 574 -23.95 16.46 35.05
CA ASP A 574 -25.31 16.14 34.62
C ASP A 574 -25.38 14.81 33.87
N VAL A 575 -24.30 14.44 33.16
CA VAL A 575 -24.13 13.09 32.59
C VAL A 575 -24.08 12.04 33.71
N VAL A 576 -23.37 12.35 34.80
CA VAL A 576 -23.29 11.45 35.97
C VAL A 576 -24.66 11.34 36.66
N ASP A 577 -25.37 12.46 36.86
CA ASP A 577 -26.72 12.44 37.46
C ASP A 577 -27.76 11.76 36.55
N LEU A 578 -27.62 11.83 35.22
CA LEU A 578 -28.44 11.05 34.29
C LEU A 578 -28.13 9.55 34.40
N PHE A 579 -26.86 9.17 34.48
CA PHE A 579 -26.46 7.77 34.70
C PHE A 579 -26.97 7.19 36.03
N GLU A 580 -26.97 7.97 37.11
CA GLU A 580 -27.48 7.54 38.42
C GLU A 580 -29.02 7.38 38.46
N GLN A 581 -29.75 7.86 37.45
CA GLN A 581 -31.20 7.70 37.32
C GLN A 581 -31.64 6.40 36.62
N LEU A 582 -30.71 5.67 35.98
CA LEU A 582 -30.93 4.31 35.45
C LEU A 582 -31.04 3.28 36.58
#